data_AF-A0A9E1XRJ0-F1
#
_entry.id   AF-A0A9E1XRJ0-F1
#
_cell.length_a   1.000
_cell.length_b   1.000
_cell.length_c   1.000
_cell.angle_alpha   90.00
_cell.angle_beta   90.00
_cell.angle_gamma   90.00
#
_symmetry.space_group_name_H-M   'P 1'
#
loop_
_entity.id
_entity.type
_entity.pdbx_description
1 polymer ?
#
loop_
_entity_poly.entity_id
_entity_poly.type
_entity_poly.pdbx_seq_one_letter_code
_entity_poly.pdbx_strand_id
1 'polypeptide(L)'
;MNQDDAMPLPVQATQSPSARPHALHVGALCDFVDEASGCDFPITVDHLSSLVGLLARAGVTTLSWAHYADDQGGPLLPATSNAHRTYQHLGNAFARAVGAAHAEGLRIFGYFKPYEMAVDQVFPEGSPEARESGIFDRIGGKVAWADPFVAANPQYCIQHRNCAFPEPNRDEPVGAIKLFKSDDGPTRIQRENLQIWSSPDNYRYQQLPVEFGLSESFETAESDAHTLSRGTVTRAGDRIRVLTLKGLNLTDRYILVTTDFANGKSDFANASTRILRMYDRNGREIPGCFANGKPIYNADRADFRHWGLMFDTGYGLRTCTLDAPNASGRDGLIAFTRGRSPHLGAP
;
A
#
# COMPACT_ATOMS: atom_id res chain seq x y z
N MET A 1 4.34 75.33 29.98
CA MET A 1 3.21 75.21 30.91
C MET A 1 2.42 73.98 30.47
N ASN A 2 2.37 72.98 31.34
CA ASN A 2 1.64 71.69 31.28
C ASN A 2 2.12 70.68 30.20
N GLN A 3 2.23 69.38 30.47
CA GLN A 3 2.17 68.58 31.70
C GLN A 3 2.78 67.23 31.31
N ASP A 4 3.65 66.68 32.16
CA ASP A 4 4.15 65.32 32.06
C ASP A 4 2.99 64.32 32.26
N ASP A 5 2.56 63.64 31.20
CA ASP A 5 1.73 62.43 31.29
C ASP A 5 2.60 61.20 30.94
N ALA A 6 3.44 60.80 31.90
CA ALA A 6 4.06 59.48 31.88
C ALA A 6 3.02 58.45 32.35
N MET A 7 2.37 57.79 31.40
CA MET A 7 1.52 56.62 31.66
C MET A 7 2.33 55.52 32.39
N PRO A 8 1.87 54.99 33.53
CA PRO A 8 2.55 53.87 34.17
C PRO A 8 2.41 52.63 33.28
N LEU A 9 3.54 51.97 33.01
CA LEU A 9 3.56 50.66 32.34
C LEU A 9 2.68 49.68 33.13
N PRO A 10 1.84 48.86 32.46
CA PRO A 10 1.03 47.87 33.15
C PRO A 10 1.97 46.89 33.85
N VAL A 11 1.78 46.78 35.17
CA VAL A 11 2.39 45.74 36.00
C VAL A 11 2.09 44.39 35.33
N GLN A 12 3.13 43.74 34.82
CA GLN A 12 3.03 42.36 34.38
C GLN A 12 2.54 41.55 35.58
N ALA A 13 1.29 41.09 35.51
CA ALA A 13 0.80 40.06 36.40
C ALA A 13 1.72 38.85 36.23
N THR A 14 2.62 38.66 37.19
CA THR A 14 3.34 37.41 37.37
C THR A 14 2.30 36.33 37.62
N GLN A 15 1.86 35.67 36.54
CA GLN A 15 1.12 34.42 36.66
C GLN A 15 2.03 33.46 37.41
N SER A 16 1.75 33.30 38.69
CA SER A 16 2.34 32.22 39.48
C SER A 16 1.96 30.92 38.78
N PRO A 17 2.91 30.07 38.37
CA PRO A 17 2.56 28.81 37.74
C PRO A 17 1.67 28.03 38.69
N SER A 18 0.47 27.67 38.22
CA SER A 18 -0.47 26.83 38.96
C SER A 18 0.26 25.59 39.47
N ALA A 19 0.38 25.47 40.79
CA ALA A 19 1.06 24.36 41.46
C ALA A 19 0.28 23.03 41.38
N ARG A 20 -0.88 23.00 40.71
CA ARG A 20 -1.58 21.75 40.40
C ARG A 20 -1.22 21.32 38.98
N PRO A 21 -0.59 20.15 38.79
CA PRO A 21 -0.44 19.60 37.45
C PRO A 21 -1.84 19.47 36.84
N HIS A 22 -2.02 19.99 35.63
CA HIS A 22 -3.24 19.74 34.87
C HIS A 22 -3.36 18.23 34.66
N ALA A 23 -4.53 17.67 34.95
CA ALA A 23 -4.77 16.25 34.68
C ALA A 23 -4.53 15.99 33.18
N LEU A 24 -3.74 14.96 32.88
CA LEU A 24 -3.50 14.54 31.50
C LEU A 24 -4.83 14.04 30.92
N HIS A 25 -5.18 14.55 29.74
CA HIS A 25 -6.33 14.05 29.00
C HIS A 25 -5.98 12.71 28.34
N VAL A 26 -6.70 11.64 28.71
CA VAL A 26 -6.57 10.32 28.09
C VAL A 26 -7.72 10.11 27.12
N GLY A 27 -7.37 9.93 25.85
CA GLY A 27 -8.28 9.56 24.78
C GLY A 27 -7.91 8.22 24.17
N ALA A 28 -8.88 7.56 23.54
CA ALA A 28 -8.67 6.35 22.74
C ALA A 28 -9.13 6.61 21.30
N LEU A 29 -8.47 5.97 20.34
CA LEU A 29 -8.91 5.91 18.95
C LEU A 29 -9.44 4.49 18.68
N CYS A 30 -10.60 4.38 18.04
CA CYS A 30 -11.17 3.11 17.61
C CYS A 30 -11.28 3.11 16.09
N ASP A 31 -10.44 2.30 15.44
CA ASP A 31 -10.55 1.96 14.03
C ASP A 31 -11.49 0.74 13.91
N PHE A 32 -12.80 0.99 13.99
CA PHE A 32 -13.77 -0.09 14.29
C PHE A 32 -13.82 -1.18 13.22
N VAL A 33 -13.56 -0.84 11.96
CA VAL A 33 -13.47 -1.82 10.87
C VAL A 33 -12.30 -2.78 11.07
N ASP A 34 -11.17 -2.33 11.62
CA ASP A 34 -10.02 -3.19 11.95
C ASP A 34 -10.37 -4.10 13.13
N GLU A 35 -11.02 -3.56 14.17
CA GLU A 35 -11.51 -4.37 15.31
C GLU A 35 -12.48 -5.46 14.83
N ALA A 36 -13.44 -5.08 13.99
CA ALA A 36 -14.41 -6.01 13.43
C ALA A 36 -13.77 -7.02 12.46
N SER A 37 -12.70 -6.65 11.76
CA SER A 37 -11.95 -7.54 10.88
C SER A 37 -11.07 -8.53 11.65
N GLY A 38 -10.52 -8.11 12.80
CA GLY A 38 -9.65 -8.93 13.63
C GLY A 38 -10.38 -9.93 14.54
N CYS A 39 -11.68 -9.76 14.74
CA CYS A 39 -12.50 -10.70 15.52
C CYS A 39 -12.96 -11.91 14.69
N ASP A 40 -12.99 -13.09 15.30
CA ASP A 40 -13.55 -14.32 14.70
C ASP A 40 -15.09 -14.38 14.76
N PHE A 41 -15.73 -13.41 15.41
CA PHE A 41 -17.18 -13.34 15.62
C PHE A 41 -17.73 -11.95 15.30
N PRO A 42 -18.99 -11.85 14.82
CA PRO A 42 -19.62 -10.55 14.63
C PRO A 42 -19.75 -9.78 15.95
N ILE A 43 -19.34 -8.52 15.97
CA ILE A 43 -19.44 -7.67 17.17
C ILE A 43 -20.91 -7.29 17.39
N THR A 44 -21.35 -7.34 18.66
CA THR A 44 -22.72 -7.01 19.08
C THR A 44 -22.73 -5.71 19.89
N VAL A 45 -23.92 -5.20 20.21
CA VAL A 45 -24.06 -4.01 21.07
C VAL A 45 -23.48 -4.25 22.48
N ASP A 46 -23.56 -5.48 23.00
CA ASP A 46 -22.99 -5.83 24.30
C ASP A 46 -21.46 -5.83 24.26
N HIS A 47 -20.86 -6.30 23.17
CA HIS A 47 -19.42 -6.20 22.96
C HIS A 47 -18.95 -4.74 22.91
N LEU A 48 -19.66 -3.86 22.19
CA LEU A 48 -19.37 -2.43 22.16
C LEU A 48 -19.49 -1.78 23.54
N SER A 49 -20.57 -2.07 24.27
CA SER A 49 -20.78 -1.59 25.63
C SER A 49 -19.66 -2.04 26.57
N SER A 50 -19.23 -3.30 26.45
CA SER A 50 -18.11 -3.84 27.22
C SER A 50 -16.78 -3.15 26.89
N LEU A 51 -16.48 -2.93 25.61
CA LEU A 51 -15.28 -2.21 25.17
C LEU A 51 -15.25 -0.79 25.76
N VAL A 52 -16.35 -0.04 25.59
CA VAL A 52 -16.45 1.32 26.10
C VAL A 52 -16.33 1.36 27.63
N GLY A 53 -17.02 0.45 28.34
CA GLY A 53 -16.91 0.38 29.80
C GLY A 53 -15.50 0.02 30.28
N LEU A 54 -14.75 -0.80 29.53
CA LEU A 54 -13.34 -1.07 29.80
C LEU A 54 -12.48 0.20 29.64
N LEU A 55 -12.68 0.95 28.55
CA LEU A 55 -11.97 2.22 28.32
C LEU A 55 -12.28 3.23 29.42
N ALA A 56 -13.56 3.36 29.82
CA ALA A 56 -13.98 4.24 30.91
C ALA A 56 -13.28 3.90 32.23
N ARG A 57 -13.27 2.61 32.61
CA ARG A 57 -12.57 2.13 33.82
C ARG A 57 -11.06 2.34 33.76
N ALA A 58 -10.47 2.36 32.55
CA ALA A 58 -9.06 2.68 32.34
C ALA A 58 -8.76 4.19 32.40
N GLY A 59 -9.78 5.04 32.65
CA GLY A 59 -9.63 6.49 32.74
C GLY A 59 -9.70 7.21 31.39
N VAL A 60 -10.11 6.53 30.31
CA VAL A 60 -10.38 7.19 29.03
C VAL A 60 -11.62 8.06 29.18
N THR A 61 -11.52 9.31 28.73
CA THR A 61 -12.62 10.29 28.80
C THR A 61 -13.09 10.73 27.41
N THR A 62 -12.41 10.27 26.35
CA THR A 62 -12.72 10.65 24.97
C THR A 62 -12.41 9.51 24.02
N LEU A 63 -13.38 9.19 23.16
CA LEU A 63 -13.24 8.19 22.11
C LEU A 63 -13.29 8.88 20.73
N SER A 64 -12.24 8.71 19.94
CA SER A 64 -12.22 9.09 18.53
C SER A 64 -12.56 7.87 17.68
N TRP A 65 -13.66 7.90 16.95
CA TRP A 65 -14.18 6.80 16.15
C TRP A 65 -13.89 7.01 14.66
N ALA A 66 -13.21 6.05 14.04
CA ALA A 66 -12.99 6.07 12.60
C ALA A 66 -14.31 5.78 11.89
N HIS A 67 -14.89 6.80 11.24
CA HIS A 67 -16.17 6.67 10.56
C HIS A 67 -15.97 6.18 9.12
N TYR A 68 -16.52 5.01 8.80
CA TYR A 68 -16.47 4.38 7.47
C TYR A 68 -17.90 4.15 6.96
N ALA A 69 -18.64 5.24 6.73
CA ALA A 69 -20.06 5.22 6.32
C ALA A 69 -20.95 4.39 7.27
N ASP A 70 -20.71 4.46 8.58
CA ASP A 70 -21.46 3.71 9.60
C ASP A 70 -22.97 3.94 9.49
N ASP A 71 -23.41 5.15 9.15
CA ASP A 71 -24.81 5.51 8.92
C ASP A 71 -25.46 4.79 7.73
N GLN A 72 -24.66 4.28 6.79
CA GLN A 72 -25.07 3.49 5.63
C GLN A 72 -24.88 1.99 5.83
N GLY A 73 -24.57 1.55 7.06
CA GLY A 73 -24.27 0.15 7.34
C GLY A 73 -22.81 -0.23 7.05
N GLY A 74 -21.90 0.75 7.13
CA GLY A 74 -20.45 0.53 7.07
C GLY A 74 -19.86 0.56 5.67
N PRO A 75 -18.56 0.25 5.55
CA PRO A 75 -17.89 0.21 4.26
C PRO A 75 -18.33 -0.99 3.43
N LEU A 76 -18.18 -0.88 2.11
CA LEU A 76 -18.32 -2.01 1.20
C LEU A 76 -17.17 -2.99 1.44
N LEU A 77 -17.51 -4.23 1.76
CA LEU A 77 -16.59 -5.30 2.13
C LEU A 77 -17.10 -6.63 1.55
N PRO A 78 -16.23 -7.64 1.34
CA PRO A 78 -16.68 -8.97 0.94
C PRO A 78 -17.65 -9.56 1.98
N ALA A 79 -18.72 -10.21 1.52
CA ALA A 79 -19.75 -10.78 2.39
C ALA A 79 -19.20 -11.87 3.34
N THR A 80 -18.07 -12.47 2.97
CA THR A 80 -17.36 -13.46 3.79
C THR A 80 -16.58 -12.83 4.94
N SER A 81 -16.35 -11.50 4.95
CA SER A 81 -15.60 -10.83 6.01
C SER A 81 -16.40 -10.70 7.30
N ASN A 82 -15.71 -10.78 8.44
CA ASN A 82 -16.37 -10.59 9.73
C ASN A 82 -16.83 -9.15 9.95
N ALA A 83 -16.08 -8.17 9.44
CA ALA A 83 -16.47 -6.77 9.46
C ALA A 83 -17.80 -6.53 8.72
N HIS A 84 -17.99 -7.10 7.53
CA HIS A 84 -19.28 -7.03 6.83
C HIS A 84 -20.44 -7.53 7.71
N ARG A 85 -20.32 -8.74 8.28
CA ARG A 85 -21.36 -9.32 9.14
C ARG A 85 -21.63 -8.49 10.40
N THR A 86 -20.58 -7.91 10.99
CA THR A 86 -20.67 -7.01 12.15
C THR A 86 -21.51 -5.79 11.82
N TYR A 87 -21.20 -5.10 10.72
CA TYR A 87 -21.96 -3.93 10.31
C TYR A 87 -23.42 -4.25 9.94
N GLN A 88 -23.67 -5.38 9.26
CA GLN A 88 -25.04 -5.85 9.00
C GLN A 88 -25.83 -6.11 10.29
N HIS A 89 -25.16 -6.65 11.33
CA HIS A 89 -25.79 -6.92 12.62
C HIS A 89 -26.08 -5.64 13.42
N LEU A 90 -25.16 -4.68 13.43
CA LEU A 90 -25.27 -3.45 14.22
C LEU A 90 -26.11 -2.37 13.53
N GLY A 91 -26.17 -2.39 12.20
CA GLY A 91 -26.64 -1.28 11.37
C GLY A 91 -25.67 -0.11 11.50
N ASN A 92 -26.12 0.95 12.19
CA ASN A 92 -25.28 2.12 12.46
C ASN A 92 -24.38 1.88 13.68
N ALA A 93 -23.20 1.29 13.46
CA ALA A 93 -22.23 0.97 14.49
C ALA A 93 -21.80 2.20 15.30
N PHE A 94 -21.53 3.33 14.63
CA PHE A 94 -21.21 4.59 15.31
C PHE A 94 -22.33 5.05 16.26
N ALA A 95 -23.60 5.00 15.85
CA ALA A 95 -24.72 5.36 16.73
C ALA A 95 -24.81 4.42 17.95
N ARG A 96 -24.48 3.13 17.79
CA ARG A 96 -24.39 2.19 18.93
C ARG A 96 -23.25 2.58 19.87
N ALA A 97 -22.08 2.91 19.32
CA ALA A 97 -20.93 3.36 20.10
C ALA A 97 -21.20 4.68 20.84
N VAL A 98 -21.93 5.61 20.24
CA VAL A 98 -22.37 6.86 20.89
C VAL A 98 -23.26 6.56 22.11
N GLY A 99 -24.24 5.66 21.95
CA GLY A 99 -25.09 5.24 23.07
C GLY A 99 -24.28 4.64 24.23
N ALA A 100 -23.34 3.73 23.91
CA ALA A 100 -22.46 3.13 24.90
C ALA A 100 -21.53 4.16 25.57
N ALA A 101 -20.92 5.06 24.80
CA ALA A 101 -20.02 6.10 25.31
C ALA A 101 -20.73 7.04 26.28
N HIS A 102 -21.93 7.51 25.92
CA HIS A 102 -22.69 8.41 26.78
C HIS A 102 -23.17 7.73 28.07
N ALA A 103 -23.49 6.43 28.02
CA ALA A 103 -23.85 5.67 29.22
C ALA A 103 -22.70 5.60 30.25
N GLU A 104 -21.45 5.61 29.77
CA GLU A 104 -20.23 5.60 30.59
C GLU A 104 -19.65 7.01 30.84
N GLY A 105 -20.33 8.07 30.39
CA GLY A 105 -19.88 9.46 30.56
C GLY A 105 -18.69 9.87 29.66
N LEU A 106 -18.40 9.12 28.60
CA LEU A 106 -17.35 9.43 27.64
C LEU A 106 -17.84 10.43 26.58
N ARG A 107 -16.96 11.33 26.17
CA ARG A 107 -17.13 12.11 24.93
C ARG A 107 -16.76 11.24 23.75
N ILE A 108 -17.46 11.36 22.63
CA ILE A 108 -17.15 10.63 21.41
C ILE A 108 -17.16 11.57 20.20
N PHE A 109 -16.20 11.39 19.31
CA PHE A 109 -16.08 12.13 18.06
C PHE A 109 -15.93 11.15 16.90
N GLY A 110 -16.79 11.26 15.89
CA GLY A 110 -16.53 10.63 14.59
C GLY A 110 -15.45 11.44 13.87
N TYR A 111 -14.38 10.79 13.44
CA TYR A 111 -13.40 11.39 12.54
C TYR A 111 -13.41 10.66 11.21
N PHE A 112 -13.10 11.41 10.17
CA PHE A 112 -13.13 10.96 8.80
C PHE A 112 -11.73 11.08 8.21
N LYS A 113 -11.31 10.07 7.45
CA LYS A 113 -10.04 10.07 6.73
C LYS A 113 -10.30 10.35 5.25
N PRO A 114 -10.34 11.62 4.80
CA PRO A 114 -10.81 11.99 3.47
C PRO A 114 -9.97 11.43 2.32
N TYR A 115 -8.77 10.91 2.62
CA TYR A 115 -7.85 10.34 1.65
C TYR A 115 -7.71 8.81 1.77
N GLU A 116 -8.39 8.17 2.73
CA GLU A 116 -8.42 6.71 2.94
C GLU A 116 -9.84 6.18 2.69
N MET A 117 -10.40 6.55 1.54
CA MET A 117 -11.79 6.23 1.19
C MET A 117 -11.96 4.87 0.51
N ALA A 118 -10.85 4.17 0.31
CA ALA A 118 -10.79 2.75 0.04
C ALA A 118 -9.41 2.26 0.44
N VAL A 119 -9.26 0.94 0.46
CA VAL A 119 -8.04 0.31 0.96
C VAL A 119 -7.32 -0.39 -0.19
N ASP A 120 -5.98 -0.41 -0.13
CA ASP A 120 -5.09 -1.09 -1.07
C ASP A 120 -5.21 -2.63 -1.05
N GLN A 121 -6.34 -3.15 -0.59
CA GLN A 121 -6.72 -4.55 -0.67
C GLN A 121 -7.31 -4.84 -2.04
N VAL A 122 -6.53 -5.48 -2.91
CA VAL A 122 -6.90 -5.78 -4.30
C VAL A 122 -7.01 -7.30 -4.49
N PHE A 123 -8.05 -7.73 -5.20
CA PHE A 123 -8.16 -9.06 -5.77
C PHE A 123 -7.62 -9.07 -7.19
N PRO A 124 -6.72 -9.99 -7.58
CA PRO A 124 -6.14 -10.05 -8.92
C PRO A 124 -7.21 -10.10 -10.02
N GLU A 125 -6.97 -9.44 -11.15
CA GLU A 125 -7.95 -9.23 -12.23
C GLU A 125 -8.63 -10.54 -12.71
N GLY A 126 -7.86 -11.63 -12.88
CA GLY A 126 -8.37 -12.94 -13.27
C GLY A 126 -8.96 -13.80 -12.14
N SER A 127 -8.94 -13.33 -10.89
CA SER A 127 -9.35 -14.13 -9.73
C SER A 127 -10.88 -14.24 -9.58
N PRO A 128 -11.40 -15.35 -9.02
CA PRO A 128 -12.82 -15.47 -8.69
C PRO A 128 -13.30 -14.35 -7.75
N GLU A 129 -12.49 -13.95 -6.78
CA GLU A 129 -12.85 -12.91 -5.80
C GLU A 129 -13.03 -11.54 -6.45
N ALA A 130 -12.20 -11.22 -7.46
CA ALA A 130 -12.39 -10.00 -8.24
C ALA A 130 -13.76 -9.99 -8.95
N ARG A 131 -14.20 -11.13 -9.48
CA ARG A 131 -15.53 -11.25 -10.12
C ARG A 131 -16.68 -11.18 -9.12
N GLU A 132 -16.53 -11.82 -7.97
CA GLU A 132 -17.61 -12.01 -7.00
C GLU A 132 -17.77 -10.83 -6.03
N SER A 133 -16.68 -10.13 -5.72
CA SER A 133 -16.64 -9.13 -4.65
C SER A 133 -15.78 -7.90 -4.97
N GLY A 134 -15.25 -7.80 -6.19
CA GLY A 134 -14.51 -6.62 -6.63
C GLY A 134 -15.43 -5.41 -6.82
N ILE A 135 -15.05 -4.28 -6.24
CA ILE A 135 -15.87 -3.07 -6.24
C ILE A 135 -15.62 -2.23 -7.49
N PHE A 136 -14.36 -1.90 -7.79
CA PHE A 136 -13.97 -1.16 -8.98
C PHE A 136 -12.54 -1.48 -9.42
N ASP A 137 -12.21 -1.09 -10.64
CA ASP A 137 -10.94 -1.43 -11.29
C ASP A 137 -9.77 -0.60 -10.77
N ARG A 138 -8.63 -1.29 -10.60
CA ARG A 138 -7.32 -0.73 -10.34
C ARG A 138 -6.28 -1.50 -11.17
N ILE A 139 -5.09 -0.94 -11.31
CA ILE A 139 -3.97 -1.69 -11.90
C ILE A 139 -3.73 -3.00 -11.12
N GLY A 140 -3.72 -4.12 -11.83
CA GLY A 140 -3.59 -5.45 -11.23
C GLY A 140 -4.89 -6.10 -10.78
N GLY A 141 -6.04 -5.42 -10.69
CA GLY A 141 -7.25 -6.10 -10.22
C GLY A 141 -8.38 -5.20 -9.76
N LYS A 142 -9.19 -5.71 -8.83
CA LYS A 142 -10.35 -5.00 -8.28
C LYS A 142 -10.21 -4.77 -6.78
N VAL A 143 -10.55 -3.58 -6.30
CA VAL A 143 -10.51 -3.25 -4.87
C VAL A 143 -11.60 -4.02 -4.13
N ALA A 144 -11.24 -4.55 -2.96
CA ALA A 144 -12.10 -5.38 -2.12
C ALA A 144 -12.83 -4.58 -1.02
N TRP A 145 -12.34 -3.39 -0.70
CA TRP A 145 -12.86 -2.56 0.38
C TRP A 145 -12.89 -1.08 -0.03
N ALA A 146 -14.08 -0.48 -0.01
CA ALA A 146 -14.27 0.94 -0.29
C ALA A 146 -15.39 1.56 0.56
N ASP A 147 -15.32 2.87 0.73
CA ASP A 147 -16.47 3.67 1.19
C ASP A 147 -17.57 3.69 0.10
N PRO A 148 -18.85 3.47 0.45
CA PRO A 148 -19.96 3.50 -0.49
C PRO A 148 -20.05 4.80 -1.31
N PHE A 149 -19.73 5.95 -0.70
CA PHE A 149 -19.74 7.24 -1.38
C PHE A 149 -18.71 7.27 -2.51
N VAL A 150 -17.50 6.77 -2.28
CA VAL A 150 -16.45 6.73 -3.31
C VAL A 150 -16.79 5.73 -4.40
N ALA A 151 -17.31 4.56 -4.04
CA ALA A 151 -17.76 3.60 -5.03
C ALA A 151 -18.85 4.17 -5.96
N ALA A 152 -19.75 5.00 -5.41
CA ALA A 152 -20.79 5.67 -6.18
C ALA A 152 -20.32 6.95 -6.90
N ASN A 153 -19.19 7.54 -6.50
CA ASN A 153 -18.70 8.83 -7.00
C ASN A 153 -17.18 8.85 -7.26
N PRO A 154 -16.65 7.96 -8.13
CA PRO A 154 -15.21 7.87 -8.40
C PRO A 154 -14.60 9.17 -8.95
N GLN A 155 -15.41 10.02 -9.60
CA GLN A 155 -14.97 11.32 -10.11
C GLN A 155 -14.45 12.29 -9.04
N TYR A 156 -14.69 12.03 -7.75
CA TYR A 156 -14.20 12.85 -6.64
C TYR A 156 -12.87 12.36 -6.05
N CYS A 157 -12.34 11.23 -6.51
CA CYS A 157 -11.06 10.73 -6.04
C CYS A 157 -9.90 11.55 -6.59
N ILE A 158 -8.80 11.57 -5.84
CA ILE A 158 -7.62 12.35 -6.21
C ILE A 158 -7.00 11.73 -7.46
N GLN A 159 -6.95 12.51 -8.54
CA GLN A 159 -6.26 12.13 -9.76
C GLN A 159 -4.75 12.33 -9.63
N HIS A 160 -3.97 11.41 -10.19
CA HIS A 160 -2.55 11.68 -10.39
C HIS A 160 -2.38 12.88 -11.33
N ARG A 161 -1.47 13.82 -11.02
CA ARG A 161 -1.27 15.03 -11.86
C ARG A 161 -0.95 14.73 -13.35
N ASN A 162 -0.51 13.50 -13.67
CA ASN A 162 -0.09 13.08 -15.01
C ASN A 162 -0.79 11.79 -15.49
N CYS A 163 -2.08 11.54 -15.17
CA CYS A 163 -2.80 10.38 -15.74
C CYS A 163 -2.81 10.38 -17.28
N ALA A 164 -2.68 11.57 -17.88
CA ALA A 164 -2.44 11.74 -19.30
C ALA A 164 -0.96 11.51 -19.62
N PHE A 165 -0.52 10.25 -19.53
CA PHE A 165 0.61 9.85 -20.34
C PHE A 165 0.08 9.23 -21.64
N PRO A 166 0.05 9.97 -22.76
CA PRO A 166 0.05 9.32 -24.07
C PRO A 166 1.44 8.70 -24.24
N GLU A 167 1.72 7.57 -23.59
CA GLU A 167 3.06 6.98 -23.63
C GLU A 167 3.34 6.40 -25.01
N PRO A 168 4.46 6.78 -25.65
CA PRO A 168 4.84 6.28 -26.96
C PRO A 168 5.45 4.87 -26.88
N ASN A 169 4.65 3.87 -26.50
CA ASN A 169 4.92 2.42 -26.60
C ASN A 169 3.99 1.54 -25.73
N ARG A 170 2.79 2.02 -25.35
CA ARG A 170 1.85 1.28 -24.48
C ARG A 170 1.59 -0.16 -24.93
N ASP A 171 1.48 -0.36 -26.24
CA ASP A 171 1.16 -1.66 -26.85
C ASP A 171 2.41 -2.34 -27.44
N GLU A 172 3.60 -1.74 -27.29
CA GLU A 172 4.82 -2.34 -27.79
C GLU A 172 5.25 -3.53 -26.90
N PRO A 173 5.73 -4.62 -27.52
CA PRO A 173 6.35 -5.70 -26.78
C PRO A 173 7.58 -5.23 -26.01
N VAL A 174 7.81 -5.81 -24.82
CA VAL A 174 9.06 -5.61 -24.09
C VAL A 174 10.18 -6.29 -24.87
N GLY A 175 11.16 -5.49 -25.31
CA GLY A 175 12.35 -5.93 -26.05
C GLY A 175 13.57 -6.16 -25.16
N ALA A 176 13.64 -5.47 -24.02
CA ALA A 176 14.69 -5.63 -23.04
C ALA A 176 14.22 -5.34 -21.60
N ILE A 177 14.87 -5.99 -20.63
CA ILE A 177 14.68 -5.76 -19.19
C ILE A 177 16.04 -5.44 -18.60
N LYS A 178 16.15 -4.35 -17.84
CA LYS A 178 17.32 -4.04 -17.01
C LYS A 178 17.03 -4.27 -15.54
N LEU A 179 17.94 -4.95 -14.86
CA LEU A 179 17.91 -5.20 -13.42
C LEU A 179 19.06 -4.41 -12.77
N PHE A 180 18.77 -3.58 -11.78
CA PHE A 180 19.72 -2.68 -11.14
C PHE A 180 19.96 -3.09 -9.69
N LYS A 181 21.21 -3.44 -9.37
CA LYS A 181 21.65 -3.65 -8.00
C LYS A 181 21.89 -2.30 -7.31
N SER A 182 21.75 -2.23 -5.99
CA SER A 182 22.02 -1.01 -5.22
C SER A 182 23.49 -0.57 -5.20
N ASP A 183 24.41 -1.45 -5.59
CA ASP A 183 25.86 -1.24 -5.57
C ASP A 183 26.54 -1.99 -6.74
N ASP A 184 27.87 -1.87 -6.84
CA ASP A 184 28.69 -2.51 -7.87
C ASP A 184 29.37 -3.81 -7.41
N GLY A 185 29.08 -4.30 -6.20
CA GLY A 185 29.61 -5.55 -5.69
C GLY A 185 29.18 -6.75 -6.53
N PRO A 186 29.87 -7.90 -6.45
CA PRO A 186 29.54 -9.09 -7.25
C PRO A 186 28.08 -9.53 -7.04
N THR A 187 27.59 -10.31 -8.00
CA THR A 187 26.29 -10.98 -7.94
C THR A 187 26.45 -12.44 -8.29
N ARG A 188 25.67 -13.30 -7.63
CA ARG A 188 25.58 -14.72 -7.99
C ARG A 188 24.61 -15.01 -9.13
N ILE A 189 23.77 -14.06 -9.51
CA ILE A 189 22.80 -14.24 -10.60
C ILE A 189 23.55 -14.47 -11.91
N GLN A 190 23.31 -15.62 -12.52
CA GLN A 190 23.72 -15.94 -13.88
C GLN A 190 22.47 -16.09 -14.78
N ARG A 191 22.68 -16.26 -16.10
CA ARG A 191 21.58 -16.38 -17.08
C ARG A 191 20.65 -17.54 -16.73
N GLU A 192 21.23 -18.66 -16.32
CA GLU A 192 20.54 -19.92 -16.07
C GLU A 192 19.62 -19.82 -14.85
N ASN A 193 19.92 -18.88 -13.94
CA ASN A 193 19.10 -18.64 -12.76
C ASN A 193 17.86 -17.81 -13.06
N LEU A 194 17.88 -16.97 -14.09
CA LEU A 194 16.83 -15.99 -14.35
C LEU A 194 15.61 -16.66 -15.01
N GLN A 195 14.44 -16.40 -14.43
CA GLN A 195 13.17 -16.87 -14.95
C GLN A 195 12.26 -15.70 -15.26
N ILE A 196 11.59 -15.76 -16.42
CA ILE A 196 10.57 -14.81 -16.82
C ILE A 196 9.22 -15.52 -16.72
N TRP A 197 8.28 -14.87 -16.04
CA TRP A 197 6.90 -15.33 -15.90
C TRP A 197 5.96 -14.24 -16.40
N SER A 198 4.77 -14.61 -16.85
CA SER A 198 3.75 -13.64 -17.24
C SER A 198 2.34 -14.09 -16.89
N SER A 199 1.43 -13.12 -16.87
CA SER A 199 -0.01 -13.36 -16.80
C SER A 199 -0.73 -12.28 -17.63
N PRO A 200 -1.79 -12.63 -18.37
CA PRO A 200 -2.62 -11.64 -19.04
C PRO A 200 -3.48 -10.82 -18.05
N ASP A 201 -3.83 -11.40 -16.89
CA ASP A 201 -4.85 -10.91 -15.96
C ASP A 201 -4.38 -10.94 -14.48
N ASN A 202 -3.06 -10.91 -14.26
CA ASN A 202 -2.44 -10.95 -12.94
C ASN A 202 -2.86 -12.15 -12.08
N TYR A 203 -3.42 -13.21 -12.68
CA TYR A 203 -3.80 -14.42 -11.99
C TYR A 203 -2.98 -15.59 -12.51
N ARG A 204 -2.40 -16.37 -11.59
CA ARG A 204 -1.64 -17.61 -11.81
C ARG A 204 -0.65 -17.50 -12.96
N TYR A 205 0.40 -16.72 -12.71
CA TYR A 205 1.47 -16.49 -13.67
C TYR A 205 2.04 -17.82 -14.16
N GLN A 206 2.44 -17.82 -15.42
CA GLN A 206 3.06 -18.96 -16.09
C GLN A 206 4.50 -18.62 -16.44
N GLN A 207 5.39 -19.59 -16.24
CA GLN A 207 6.77 -19.44 -16.68
C GLN A 207 6.83 -19.44 -18.20
N LEU A 208 7.52 -18.46 -18.75
CA LEU A 208 7.73 -18.36 -20.19
C LEU A 208 9.06 -19.02 -20.58
N PRO A 209 9.05 -19.99 -21.52
CA PRO A 209 10.26 -20.57 -22.07
C PRO A 209 10.85 -19.63 -23.14
N VAL A 210 11.28 -18.45 -22.72
CA VAL A 210 11.84 -17.42 -23.61
C VAL A 210 13.36 -17.44 -23.57
N GLU A 211 13.97 -17.47 -24.75
CA GLU A 211 15.40 -17.25 -24.90
C GLU A 211 15.70 -15.75 -24.90
N PHE A 212 16.75 -15.33 -24.18
CA PHE A 212 17.18 -13.94 -24.12
C PHE A 212 18.68 -13.85 -23.95
N GLY A 213 19.36 -12.84 -24.50
CA GLY A 213 20.77 -12.58 -24.17
C GLY A 213 20.89 -11.96 -22.78
N LEU A 214 21.90 -12.35 -21.99
CA LEU A 214 22.26 -11.67 -20.74
C LEU A 214 23.60 -10.96 -20.92
N SER A 215 23.65 -9.66 -20.60
CA SER A 215 24.88 -8.90 -20.53
C SER A 215 24.98 -8.13 -19.23
N GLU A 216 26.19 -8.02 -18.70
CA GLU A 216 26.48 -7.26 -17.50
C GLU A 216 27.19 -5.94 -17.83
N SER A 217 26.83 -4.87 -17.12
CA SER A 217 27.46 -3.57 -17.21
C SER A 217 27.52 -2.87 -15.85
N PHE A 218 28.25 -1.76 -15.80
CA PHE A 218 28.25 -0.83 -14.68
C PHE A 218 27.72 0.51 -15.16
N GLU A 219 26.81 1.09 -14.40
CA GLU A 219 26.22 2.39 -14.68
C GLU A 219 26.40 3.32 -13.47
N THR A 220 26.18 4.60 -13.67
CA THR A 220 26.16 5.60 -12.59
C THR A 220 24.71 5.83 -12.19
N ALA A 221 24.40 5.76 -10.90
CA ALA A 221 23.07 6.05 -10.39
C ALA A 221 22.67 7.50 -10.67
N GLU A 222 21.56 7.70 -11.38
CA GLU A 222 21.08 9.03 -11.81
C GLU A 222 20.48 9.85 -10.65
N SER A 223 20.04 9.17 -9.59
CA SER A 223 19.33 9.78 -8.46
C SER A 223 19.44 8.89 -7.22
N ASP A 224 19.23 9.47 -6.05
CA ASP A 224 19.13 8.71 -4.81
C ASP A 224 18.00 7.66 -4.87
N ALA A 225 18.29 6.48 -4.34
CA ALA A 225 17.34 5.42 -4.08
C ALA A 225 17.18 5.26 -2.57
N HIS A 226 15.93 5.30 -2.11
CA HIS A 226 15.61 5.13 -0.70
C HIS A 226 14.73 3.90 -0.50
N THR A 227 14.86 3.27 0.66
CA THR A 227 13.97 2.23 1.13
C THR A 227 13.34 2.62 2.45
N LEU A 228 12.11 2.15 2.71
CA LEU A 228 11.38 2.45 3.95
C LEU A 228 12.15 1.99 5.20
N SER A 229 12.87 0.86 5.12
CA SER A 229 13.53 0.25 6.26
C SER A 229 14.99 0.67 6.46
N ARG A 230 15.68 1.17 5.42
CA ARG A 230 17.13 1.44 5.47
C ARG A 230 17.51 2.87 5.09
N GLY A 231 16.55 3.73 4.77
CA GLY A 231 16.84 5.05 4.22
C GLY A 231 17.51 4.95 2.86
N THR A 232 18.51 5.79 2.58
CA THR A 232 19.26 5.79 1.31
C THR A 232 20.07 4.51 1.13
N VAL A 233 19.81 3.75 0.06
CA VAL A 233 20.52 2.52 -0.30
C VAL A 233 21.49 2.70 -1.48
N THR A 234 21.29 3.74 -2.29
CA THR A 234 22.17 4.16 -3.38
C THR A 234 22.09 5.68 -3.46
N ARG A 235 23.22 6.38 -3.60
CA ARG A 235 23.27 7.82 -3.85
C ARG A 235 23.44 8.12 -5.33
N ALA A 236 22.93 9.27 -5.77
CA ALA A 236 23.25 9.80 -7.09
C ALA A 236 24.77 9.89 -7.27
N GLY A 237 25.28 9.40 -8.40
CA GLY A 237 26.72 9.32 -8.68
C GLY A 237 27.38 8.02 -8.26
N ASP A 238 26.74 7.17 -7.44
CA ASP A 238 27.29 5.86 -7.09
C ASP A 238 27.38 4.96 -8.32
N ARG A 239 28.44 4.15 -8.39
CA ARG A 239 28.57 3.10 -9.40
C ARG A 239 27.69 1.92 -9.01
N ILE A 240 26.87 1.45 -9.94
CA ILE A 240 25.92 0.35 -9.75
C ILE A 240 26.11 -0.74 -10.81
N ARG A 241 25.81 -1.98 -10.44
CA ARG A 241 25.83 -3.14 -11.34
C ARG A 241 24.47 -3.32 -12.00
N VAL A 242 24.47 -3.54 -13.31
CA VAL A 242 23.26 -3.70 -14.12
C VAL A 242 23.34 -4.99 -14.94
N LEU A 243 22.30 -5.82 -14.81
CA LEU A 243 22.09 -6.98 -15.66
C LEU A 243 21.04 -6.64 -16.72
N THR A 244 21.37 -6.82 -18.00
CA THR A 244 20.44 -6.54 -19.11
C THR A 244 20.06 -7.82 -19.83
N LEU A 245 18.77 -8.13 -19.84
CA LEU A 245 18.16 -9.18 -20.64
C LEU A 245 17.68 -8.56 -21.97
N LYS A 246 18.13 -9.09 -23.11
CA LYS A 246 17.83 -8.56 -24.46
C LYS A 246 17.29 -9.63 -25.40
N GLY A 247 16.65 -9.19 -26.49
CA GLY A 247 16.09 -10.09 -27.50
C GLY A 247 14.72 -10.64 -27.11
N LEU A 248 14.03 -9.94 -26.21
CA LEU A 248 12.71 -10.33 -25.71
C LEU A 248 11.60 -9.92 -26.68
N ASN A 249 10.45 -10.58 -26.54
CA ASN A 249 9.20 -10.21 -27.21
C ASN A 249 8.00 -10.48 -26.30
N LEU A 250 7.92 -9.77 -25.17
CA LEU A 250 6.88 -10.01 -24.17
C LEU A 250 5.68 -9.09 -24.41
N THR A 251 4.54 -9.69 -24.70
CA THR A 251 3.29 -8.98 -25.03
C THR A 251 2.29 -8.94 -23.87
N ASP A 252 2.39 -9.86 -22.92
CA ASP A 252 1.49 -9.90 -21.78
C ASP A 252 1.59 -8.62 -20.94
N ARG A 253 0.46 -8.31 -20.29
CA ARG A 253 0.32 -7.08 -19.49
C ARG A 253 1.15 -7.15 -18.22
N TYR A 254 1.15 -8.29 -17.55
CA TYR A 254 1.85 -8.50 -16.30
C TYR A 254 3.06 -9.42 -16.54
N ILE A 255 4.25 -8.89 -16.28
CA ILE A 255 5.52 -9.60 -16.50
C ILE A 255 6.28 -9.64 -15.18
N LEU A 256 6.85 -10.78 -14.85
CA LEU A 256 7.58 -11.03 -13.62
C LEU A 256 8.96 -11.58 -13.92
N VAL A 257 9.95 -11.07 -13.20
CA VAL A 257 11.31 -11.60 -13.18
C VAL A 257 11.59 -12.18 -11.79
N THR A 258 12.13 -13.39 -11.77
CA THR A 258 12.51 -14.10 -10.55
C THR A 258 13.75 -14.97 -10.82
N THR A 259 14.21 -15.69 -9.80
CA THR A 259 15.35 -16.61 -9.89
C THR A 259 15.02 -17.99 -9.35
N ASP A 260 15.81 -19.00 -9.70
CA ASP A 260 15.64 -20.38 -9.23
C ASP A 260 16.42 -20.72 -7.93
N PHE A 261 17.02 -19.74 -7.28
CA PHE A 261 17.80 -19.97 -6.06
C PHE A 261 16.93 -20.58 -4.96
N ALA A 262 17.41 -21.65 -4.32
CA ALA A 262 16.74 -22.26 -3.18
C ALA A 262 17.37 -21.86 -1.82
N ASN A 263 18.64 -21.47 -1.83
CA ASN A 263 19.41 -21.18 -0.62
C ASN A 263 20.57 -20.21 -0.91
N GLY A 264 21.41 -19.95 0.10
CA GLY A 264 22.56 -19.06 0.03
C GLY A 264 22.23 -17.60 0.39
N LYS A 265 23.27 -16.82 0.67
CA LYS A 265 23.14 -15.42 1.04
C LYS A 265 22.80 -14.61 -0.21
N SER A 266 21.65 -13.94 -0.20
CA SER A 266 21.25 -13.06 -1.28
C SER A 266 22.10 -11.78 -1.31
N ASP A 267 22.42 -11.30 -2.50
CA ASP A 267 23.22 -10.09 -2.72
C ASP A 267 22.60 -9.10 -3.71
N PHE A 268 21.60 -9.47 -4.50
CA PHE A 268 21.01 -8.60 -5.52
C PHE A 268 19.76 -7.91 -4.98
N ALA A 269 19.95 -6.74 -4.36
CA ALA A 269 18.87 -5.97 -3.76
C ALA A 269 18.86 -4.50 -4.23
N ASN A 270 17.67 -3.90 -4.21
CA ASN A 270 17.47 -2.45 -4.40
C ASN A 270 16.06 -2.05 -3.86
N ALA A 271 15.71 -0.77 -3.90
CA ALA A 271 14.31 -0.36 -3.75
C ALA A 271 13.47 -0.98 -4.89
N SER A 272 12.25 -1.44 -4.60
CA SER A 272 11.43 -2.17 -5.59
C SER A 272 11.14 -1.32 -6.83
N THR A 273 10.98 -0.01 -6.68
CA THR A 273 10.80 0.95 -7.79
C THR A 273 12.08 1.26 -8.57
N ARG A 274 13.24 0.76 -8.12
CA ARG A 274 14.56 1.02 -8.74
C ARG A 274 15.24 -0.25 -9.24
N ILE A 275 14.79 -1.44 -8.83
CA ILE A 275 15.44 -2.70 -9.15
C ILE A 275 15.22 -3.14 -10.61
N LEU A 276 14.14 -2.70 -11.26
CA LEU A 276 13.78 -3.14 -12.61
C LEU A 276 13.31 -1.97 -13.47
N ARG A 277 13.74 -1.94 -14.73
CA ARG A 277 13.14 -1.12 -15.79
C ARG A 277 12.91 -1.97 -17.05
N MET A 278 11.82 -1.70 -17.77
CA MET A 278 11.49 -2.38 -19.03
C MET A 278 11.65 -1.42 -20.20
N TYR A 279 12.07 -1.94 -21.34
CA TYR A 279 12.29 -1.18 -22.56
C TYR A 279 11.62 -1.87 -23.74
N ASP A 280 11.07 -1.07 -24.65
CA ASP A 280 10.54 -1.56 -25.93
C ASP A 280 11.68 -2.00 -26.87
N ARG A 281 11.32 -2.50 -28.06
CA ARG A 281 12.28 -2.94 -29.07
C ARG A 281 13.17 -1.81 -29.64
N ASN A 282 12.75 -0.57 -29.49
CA ASN A 282 13.49 0.62 -29.92
C ASN A 282 14.37 1.18 -28.79
N GLY A 283 14.40 0.53 -27.63
CA GLY A 283 15.17 0.97 -26.46
C GLY A 283 14.55 2.11 -25.68
N ARG A 284 13.26 2.44 -25.90
CA ARG A 284 12.55 3.43 -25.10
C ARG A 284 12.04 2.77 -23.83
N GLU A 285 12.20 3.44 -22.68
CA GLU A 285 11.66 2.94 -21.42
C GLU A 285 10.13 2.82 -21.51
N ILE A 286 9.57 1.77 -20.94
CA ILE A 286 8.13 1.54 -20.83
C ILE A 286 7.73 1.93 -19.40
N PRO A 287 6.93 2.99 -19.21
CA PRO A 287 6.49 3.40 -17.88
C PRO A 287 5.49 2.42 -17.29
N GLY A 288 5.62 2.16 -15.99
CA GLY A 288 4.76 1.20 -15.30
C GLY A 288 4.81 1.24 -13.78
N CYS A 289 4.09 0.29 -13.19
CA CYS A 289 4.03 0.02 -11.76
C CYS A 289 4.63 -1.35 -11.44
N PHE A 290 4.99 -1.56 -10.18
CA PHE A 290 5.69 -2.74 -9.71
C PHE A 290 4.94 -3.47 -8.60
N ALA A 291 5.17 -4.77 -8.50
CA ALA A 291 4.79 -5.59 -7.36
C ALA A 291 5.99 -6.45 -6.92
N ASN A 292 6.21 -6.59 -5.62
CA ASN A 292 7.38 -7.28 -5.04
C ASN A 292 6.98 -8.47 -4.15
N GLY A 293 5.73 -8.92 -4.23
CA GLY A 293 5.18 -10.01 -3.41
C GLY A 293 4.95 -9.67 -1.94
N LYS A 294 5.13 -8.41 -1.53
CA LYS A 294 5.00 -7.95 -0.14
C LYS A 294 4.01 -6.79 -0.01
N PRO A 295 2.72 -7.01 -0.34
CA PRO A 295 1.68 -5.99 -0.15
C PRO A 295 1.44 -5.70 1.33
N ILE A 296 0.72 -4.61 1.62
CA ILE A 296 0.21 -4.31 2.98
C ILE A 296 -0.86 -5.34 3.36
N TYR A 297 -1.84 -5.51 2.49
CA TYR A 297 -3.01 -6.37 2.70
C TYR A 297 -2.88 -7.66 1.92
N ASN A 298 -3.54 -8.73 2.38
CA ASN A 298 -3.52 -10.06 1.74
C ASN A 298 -2.09 -10.59 1.49
N ALA A 299 -1.11 -10.23 2.34
CA ALA A 299 0.29 -10.65 2.19
C ALA A 299 0.45 -12.18 2.27
N ASP A 300 -0.44 -12.83 3.01
CA ASP A 300 -0.55 -14.28 3.12
C ASP A 300 -1.12 -14.95 1.85
N ARG A 301 -1.69 -14.17 0.93
CA ARG A 301 -2.28 -14.65 -0.32
C ARG A 301 -1.47 -14.29 -1.56
N ALA A 302 -0.66 -13.24 -1.49
CA ALA A 302 0.09 -12.63 -2.60
C ALA A 302 1.13 -13.55 -3.26
N ASP A 303 0.66 -14.57 -3.97
CA ASP A 303 1.46 -15.63 -4.58
C ASP A 303 1.28 -15.62 -6.10
N PHE A 304 2.35 -15.35 -6.84
CA PHE A 304 2.27 -15.28 -8.30
C PHE A 304 1.90 -16.62 -8.96
N ARG A 305 2.17 -17.77 -8.33
CA ARG A 305 1.91 -19.10 -8.91
C ARG A 305 0.46 -19.52 -8.76
N HIS A 306 -0.10 -19.32 -7.57
CA HIS A 306 -1.42 -19.87 -7.23
C HIS A 306 -2.53 -18.82 -7.16
N TRP A 307 -2.15 -17.53 -7.09
CA TRP A 307 -3.09 -16.43 -6.98
C TRP A 307 -2.64 -15.24 -7.84
N GLY A 308 -2.18 -14.13 -7.27
CA GLY A 308 -1.70 -12.98 -8.01
C GLY A 308 -0.90 -12.03 -7.14
N LEU A 309 -0.48 -10.91 -7.73
CA LEU A 309 0.32 -9.90 -7.04
C LEU A 309 -0.46 -8.59 -6.91
N MET A 310 -0.01 -7.68 -6.03
CA MET A 310 -0.64 -6.38 -5.89
C MET A 310 0.31 -5.30 -6.33
N PHE A 311 -0.16 -4.51 -7.29
CA PHE A 311 0.56 -3.41 -7.86
C PHE A 311 0.15 -2.12 -7.16
N ASP A 312 1.10 -1.20 -7.03
CA ASP A 312 0.82 0.17 -6.59
C ASP A 312 0.28 0.29 -5.15
N THR A 313 0.59 -0.64 -4.25
CA THR A 313 0.02 -0.71 -2.88
C THR A 313 0.87 -0.06 -1.79
N GLY A 314 1.40 1.15 -2.02
CA GLY A 314 2.14 1.95 -1.01
C GLY A 314 3.52 1.42 -0.57
N TYR A 315 3.90 0.19 -0.90
CA TYR A 315 5.18 -0.44 -0.52
C TYR A 315 6.23 -0.55 -1.63
N GLY A 316 6.11 0.29 -2.68
CA GLY A 316 7.12 0.38 -3.75
C GLY A 316 8.54 0.74 -3.27
N LEU A 317 8.66 1.34 -2.08
CA LEU A 317 9.94 1.66 -1.43
C LEU A 317 10.44 0.56 -0.48
N ARG A 318 9.82 -0.61 -0.41
CA ARG A 318 10.44 -1.75 0.29
C ARG A 318 11.65 -2.24 -0.50
N THR A 319 12.65 -2.75 0.23
CA THR A 319 13.76 -3.48 -0.39
C THR A 319 13.23 -4.73 -1.08
N CYS A 320 13.52 -4.86 -2.36
CA CYS A 320 13.37 -6.08 -3.13
C CYS A 320 14.72 -6.78 -3.18
N THR A 321 14.73 -8.10 -3.01
CA THR A 321 15.93 -8.94 -3.13
C THR A 321 15.61 -10.05 -4.12
N LEU A 322 16.18 -9.96 -5.33
CA LEU A 322 15.76 -10.75 -6.47
C LEU A 322 16.28 -12.19 -6.42
N ASP A 323 17.46 -12.38 -5.86
CA ASP A 323 18.09 -13.67 -5.66
C ASP A 323 17.76 -14.28 -4.29
N ALA A 324 16.60 -13.95 -3.71
CA ALA A 324 16.05 -14.68 -2.57
C ALA A 324 15.27 -15.92 -3.05
N PRO A 325 15.08 -16.95 -2.21
CA PRO A 325 14.28 -18.09 -2.59
C PRO A 325 12.85 -17.72 -2.98
N ASN A 326 12.41 -18.21 -4.13
CA ASN A 326 11.09 -17.85 -4.67
C ASN A 326 10.02 -18.91 -4.43
N ALA A 327 10.31 -20.02 -3.75
CA ALA A 327 9.41 -21.19 -3.63
C ALA A 327 8.04 -20.85 -3.04
N SER A 328 7.96 -19.83 -2.18
CA SER A 328 6.70 -19.33 -1.59
C SER A 328 5.77 -18.63 -2.59
N GLY A 329 6.30 -18.22 -3.75
CA GLY A 329 5.61 -17.33 -4.69
C GLY A 329 5.51 -15.89 -4.24
N ARG A 330 6.17 -15.51 -3.14
CA ARG A 330 6.04 -14.20 -2.47
C ARG A 330 7.36 -13.44 -2.35
N ASP A 331 8.47 -14.14 -2.48
CA ASP A 331 9.83 -13.61 -2.34
C ASP A 331 10.63 -13.86 -3.62
N GLY A 332 11.81 -13.21 -3.72
CA GLY A 332 12.72 -13.45 -4.84
C GLY A 332 12.17 -12.99 -6.18
N LEU A 333 11.26 -12.02 -6.21
CA LEU A 333 10.55 -11.60 -7.41
C LEU A 333 10.43 -10.09 -7.52
N ILE A 334 10.32 -9.62 -8.75
CA ILE A 334 9.80 -8.30 -9.08
C ILE A 334 8.90 -8.43 -10.31
N ALA A 335 7.68 -7.94 -10.22
CA ALA A 335 6.74 -7.89 -11.32
C ALA A 335 6.50 -6.45 -11.75
N PHE A 336 6.13 -6.31 -13.02
CA PHE A 336 5.89 -5.05 -13.71
C PHE A 336 4.60 -5.15 -14.52
N THR A 337 3.88 -4.04 -14.56
CA THR A 337 2.78 -3.81 -15.48
C THR A 337 2.88 -2.40 -16.02
N ARG A 338 2.53 -2.23 -17.29
CA ARG A 338 2.51 -0.94 -17.98
C ARG A 338 1.46 -0.01 -17.37
N GLY A 339 1.76 1.28 -17.37
CA GLY A 339 0.86 2.33 -16.89
C GLY A 339 0.80 2.46 -15.38
N ARG A 340 -0.13 3.29 -14.89
CA ARG A 340 -0.37 3.57 -13.47
C ARG A 340 -1.85 3.61 -13.17
N SER A 341 -2.22 3.49 -11.89
CA SER A 341 -3.58 3.78 -11.45
C SER A 341 -3.92 5.24 -11.81
N PRO A 342 -5.10 5.53 -12.38
CA PRO A 342 -5.49 6.90 -12.71
C PRO A 342 -5.76 7.75 -11.46
N HIS A 343 -6.05 7.12 -10.32
CA HIS A 343 -6.40 7.82 -9.08
C HIS A 343 -5.61 7.25 -7.90
N LEU A 344 -5.36 8.10 -6.91
CA LEU A 344 -4.76 7.75 -5.64
C LEU A 344 -5.84 7.15 -4.72
N GLY A 345 -5.56 5.97 -4.17
CA GLY A 345 -6.35 5.39 -3.08
C GLY A 345 -7.65 4.71 -3.49
N ALA A 346 -7.97 4.61 -4.80
CA ALA A 346 -9.18 4.08 -5.47
C ALA A 346 -9.70 5.09 -6.54
N PRO A 347 -10.48 4.65 -7.54
CA PRO A 347 -10.57 5.19 -8.90
C PRO A 347 -11.29 6.51 -8.98
#